data_AF-A0A218Q7Q3-F1
#
_entry.id   AF-A0A218Q7Q3-F1
#
_cell.length_a   1.000
_cell.length_b   1.000
_cell.length_c   1.000
_cell.angle_alpha   90.00
_cell.angle_beta   90.00
_cell.angle_gamma   90.00
#
_symmetry.space_group_name_H-M   'P 1'
#
loop_
_entity.id
_entity.type
_entity.pdbx_description
1 polymer ?
#
loop_
_entity_poly.entity_id
_entity_poly.type
_entity_poly.pdbx_seq_one_letter_code
_entity_poly.pdbx_strand_id
1 'polypeptide(L)'
;MKLKPIILEAEPNRELRWRGSLPIPELFIRVYIFTIQSLDKNAVQFIHREIFSGLLIPLIKKWLNTFTKKGFESMNQALRILAESIT
;
A
#
# COMPACT_ATOMS: atom_id res chain seq x y z
N MET A 1 10.95 17.69 -6.44
CA MET A 1 10.36 16.74 -7.42
C MET A 1 8.92 16.48 -7.01
N LYS A 2 7.92 16.77 -7.86
CA LYS A 2 6.51 16.48 -7.53
C LYS A 2 6.22 15.04 -7.93
N LEU A 3 5.92 14.17 -6.96
CA LEU A 3 5.34 12.86 -7.25
C LEU A 3 3.96 13.09 -7.86
N LYS A 4 3.69 12.48 -9.02
CA LYS A 4 2.39 12.54 -9.69
C LYS A 4 1.76 11.15 -9.62
N PRO A 5 1.10 10.79 -8.50
CA PRO A 5 0.43 9.50 -8.40
C PRO A 5 -0.71 9.44 -9.42
N ILE A 6 -0.90 8.27 -10.03
CA ILE A 6 -2.02 8.00 -10.93
C ILE A 6 -2.98 7.09 -10.17
N ILE A 7 -4.19 7.57 -9.90
CA ILE A 7 -5.25 6.73 -9.35
C ILE A 7 -5.65 5.70 -10.40
N LEU A 8 -5.65 4.43 -10.02
CA LEU A 8 -6.03 3.29 -10.85
C LEU A 8 -7.42 2.76 -10.50
N GLU A 9 -7.78 2.79 -9.21
CA GLU A 9 -9.10 2.40 -8.69
C GLU A 9 -9.41 3.27 -7.47
N ALA A 10 -10.66 3.68 -7.31
CA ALA A 10 -11.14 4.48 -6.19
C ALA A 10 -12.61 4.15 -5.90
N GLU A 11 -12.81 2.98 -5.32
CA GLU A 11 -14.13 2.49 -4.91
C GLU A 11 -14.36 2.79 -3.42
N PRO A 12 -15.35 3.62 -3.07
CA PRO A 12 -15.64 3.96 -1.69
C PRO A 12 -15.84 2.72 -0.81
N ASN A 13 -15.24 2.73 0.38
CA ASN A 13 -15.34 1.66 1.38
C ASN A 13 -14.88 0.26 0.94
N ARG A 14 -14.25 0.12 -0.24
CA ARG A 14 -13.83 -1.17 -0.77
C ARG A 14 -12.40 -1.18 -1.25
N GLU A 15 -12.01 -0.25 -2.12
CA GLU A 15 -10.67 -0.26 -2.68
C GLU A 15 -10.13 1.12 -3.04
N LEU A 16 -8.87 1.35 -2.71
CA LEU A 16 -8.11 2.47 -3.23
C LEU A 16 -6.79 1.95 -3.81
N ARG A 17 -6.56 2.20 -5.10
CA ARG A 17 -5.37 1.75 -5.82
C ARG A 17 -4.74 2.89 -6.58
N TRP A 18 -3.44 3.10 -6.42
CA TRP A 18 -2.72 4.10 -7.18
C TRP A 18 -1.30 3.66 -7.51
N ARG A 19 -0.81 4.15 -8.65
CA ARG A 19 0.56 3.94 -9.10
C ARG A 19 1.42 5.13 -8.69
N GLY A 20 2.49 4.86 -7.95
CA GLY A 20 3.64 5.75 -7.85
C GLY A 20 4.68 5.34 -8.89
N SER A 21 4.96 6.22 -9.85
CA SER A 21 6.07 6.02 -10.80
C SER A 21 7.19 7.01 -10.51
N LEU A 22 8.43 6.53 -10.61
CA LEU A 22 9.57 7.41 -10.83
C LEU A 22 9.49 7.99 -12.26
N PRO A 23 10.23 9.08 -12.55
CA PRO A 23 10.27 9.66 -13.90
C PRO A 23 10.74 8.69 -14.99
N ILE A 24 11.43 7.60 -14.60
CA ILE A 24 11.92 6.54 -15.48
C ILE A 24 11.08 5.28 -15.23
N PRO A 25 10.08 4.97 -16.08
CA PRO A 25 9.09 3.91 -15.83
C PRO A 25 9.69 2.50 -15.72
N GLU A 26 10.78 2.22 -16.43
CA GLU A 26 11.38 0.89 -16.51
C GLU A 26 12.19 0.52 -15.27
N LEU A 27 12.64 1.52 -14.51
CA LEU A 27 13.59 1.32 -13.42
C LEU A 27 12.90 0.84 -12.15
N PHE A 28 11.77 1.46 -11.82
CA PHE A 28 11.01 1.15 -10.61
C PHE A 28 9.58 1.69 -10.69
N ILE A 29 8.63 0.76 -10.64
CA ILE A 29 7.20 1.01 -10.52
C ILE A 29 6.74 0.48 -9.18
N ARG A 30 5.94 1.28 -8.48
CA ARG A 30 5.27 0.89 -7.25
C ARG A 30 3.77 1.12 -7.37
N VAL A 31 2.97 0.10 -7.11
CA VAL A 31 1.51 0.22 -7.04
C VAL A 31 1.08 -0.04 -5.61
N TYR A 32 0.33 0.89 -5.05
CA TYR A 32 -0.27 0.80 -3.72
C TYR A 32 -1.71 0.35 -3.88
N ILE A 33 -2.14 -0.60 -3.06
CA ILE A 33 -3.49 -1.14 -3.03
C ILE A 33 -3.92 -1.22 -1.56
N PHE A 34 -5.00 -0.52 -1.23
CA PHE A 34 -5.74 -0.69 0.01
C PHE A 34 -7.07 -1.35 -0.31
N THR A 35 -7.39 -2.42 0.40
CA THR A 35 -8.67 -3.11 0.26
C THR A 35 -9.32 -3.26 1.63
N ILE A 36 -10.63 -3.04 1.68
CA ILE A 36 -11.45 -3.28 2.87
C ILE A 36 -12.40 -4.43 2.52
N GLN A 37 -12.36 -5.49 3.32
CA GLN A 37 -13.26 -6.63 3.19
C GLN A 37 -14.10 -6.74 4.47
N SER A 38 -15.42 -6.81 4.35
CA SER A 38 -16.27 -7.07 5.52
C SER A 38 -15.99 -8.48 6.05
N LEU A 39 -15.73 -8.58 7.35
CA LEU A 39 -15.64 -9.85 8.07
C LEU A 39 -16.97 -10.17 8.74
N ASP A 40 -17.59 -9.14 9.34
CA ASP A 40 -18.93 -9.18 9.89
C ASP A 40 -19.59 -7.78 9.82
N LYS A 41 -20.67 -7.55 10.59
CA LYS A 41 -21.40 -6.28 10.61
C LYS A 41 -20.60 -5.10 11.18
N ASN A 42 -19.65 -5.36 12.09
CA ASN A 42 -18.90 -4.36 12.84
C ASN A 42 -17.38 -4.50 12.68
N ALA A 43 -16.90 -5.51 11.96
CA ALA A 43 -15.49 -5.78 11.72
C ALA A 43 -15.18 -5.87 10.24
N VAL A 44 -14.03 -5.31 9.87
CA VAL A 44 -13.48 -5.37 8.52
C VAL A 44 -12.04 -5.85 8.58
N GLN A 45 -11.63 -6.55 7.52
CA GLN A 45 -10.24 -6.83 7.24
C GLN A 45 -9.70 -5.72 6.33
N PHE A 46 -8.78 -4.92 6.87
CA PHE A 46 -8.00 -4.00 6.07
C PHE A 46 -6.76 -4.72 5.52
N ILE A 47 -6.61 -4.69 4.19
CA ILE A 47 -5.49 -5.31 3.48
C ILE A 47 -4.70 -4.20 2.80
N HIS A 48 -3.45 -4.04 3.25
CA HIS A 48 -2.48 -3.17 2.60
C HIS A 48 -1.51 -4.01 1.77
N ARG A 49 -1.46 -3.75 0.47
CA ARG A 49 -0.56 -4.41 -0.48
C ARG A 49 0.21 -3.38 -1.29
N GLU A 50 1.48 -3.68 -1.54
CA GLU A 50 2.28 -2.96 -2.53
C GLU A 50 2.87 -3.93 -3.55
N ILE A 51 2.78 -3.56 -4.83
CA ILE A 51 3.39 -4.30 -5.94
C ILE A 51 4.60 -3.50 -6.43
N PHE A 52 5.71 -4.20 -6.55
CA PHE A 52 6.98 -3.66 -6.99
C PHE A 52 7.37 -4.30 -8.30
N SER A 53 7.78 -3.48 -9.28
CA SER A 53 8.21 -3.96 -10.59
C SER A 53 9.32 -3.08 -11.14
N GLY A 54 10.17 -3.63 -12.02
CA GLY A 54 11.28 -2.90 -12.64
C GLY A 54 12.65 -3.56 -12.41
N LEU A 55 13.66 -3.03 -13.11
CA LEU A 55 14.99 -3.63 -13.17
C LEU A 55 15.73 -3.62 -11.82
N LEU A 56 15.43 -2.68 -10.92
CA LEU A 56 16.11 -2.57 -9.63
C LEU A 56 15.62 -3.56 -8.57
N ILE A 57 14.46 -4.21 -8.77
CA ILE A 57 13.84 -5.05 -7.74
C ILE A 57 14.77 -6.15 -7.20
N PRO A 58 15.53 -6.91 -8.02
CA PRO A 58 16.44 -7.93 -7.51
C PRO A 58 17.48 -7.39 -6.52
N LEU A 59 17.97 -6.17 -6.74
CA LEU A 59 19.00 -5.53 -5.91
C LEU A 59 18.46 -5.08 -4.55
N ILE A 60 17.21 -4.62 -4.51
CA ILE A 60 16.58 -4.08 -3.29
C ILE A 60 15.61 -5.05 -2.60
N LYS A 61 15.37 -6.24 -3.17
CA LYS A 61 14.39 -7.23 -2.67
C LYS A 61 14.58 -7.57 -1.19
N LYS A 62 15.84 -7.75 -0.75
CA LYS A 62 16.14 -8.05 0.66
C LYS A 62 15.73 -6.91 1.59
N TRP A 63 15.99 -5.68 1.19
CA TRP A 63 15.62 -4.47 1.95
C TRP A 63 14.10 -4.26 1.99
N LEU A 64 13.41 -4.51 0.87
CA LEU A 64 11.95 -4.48 0.80
C LEU A 64 11.31 -5.51 1.76
N ASN A 65 11.86 -6.72 1.79
CA ASN A 65 11.33 -7.79 2.65
C ASN A 65 11.57 -7.56 4.14
N THR A 66 12.53 -6.71 4.52
CA THR A 66 12.87 -6.47 5.93
C THR A 66 12.36 -5.11 6.41
N PHE A 67 12.89 -4.02 5.89
CA PHE A 67 12.60 -2.67 6.38
C PHE A 67 11.22 -2.19 5.94
N THR A 68 10.92 -2.37 4.65
CA THR A 68 9.63 -1.93 4.11
C THR A 68 8.48 -2.73 4.71
N LYS A 69 8.63 -4.05 4.85
CA LYS A 69 7.64 -4.90 5.52
C LYS A 69 7.38 -4.47 6.98
N LYS A 70 8.43 -4.24 7.78
CA LYS A 70 8.28 -3.77 9.16
C LYS A 70 7.56 -2.42 9.24
N GLY A 71 7.90 -1.49 8.36
CA GLY A 71 7.21 -0.21 8.27
C GLY A 71 5.71 -0.36 7.98
N PHE A 72 5.34 -1.28 7.10
CA PHE A 72 3.93 -1.58 6.81
C PHE A 72 3.21 -2.21 7.99
N GLU A 73 3.85 -3.14 8.71
CA GLU A 73 3.29 -3.73 9.92
C GLU A 73 3.03 -2.67 10.98
N SER A 74 3.99 -1.77 11.24
CA SER A 74 3.81 -0.66 12.19
C SER A 74 2.72 0.32 11.76
N MET A 75 2.64 0.65 10.46
CA MET A 75 1.59 1.53 9.94
C MET A 75 0.20 0.90 10.08
N ASN A 76 0.06 -0.39 9.76
CA ASN A 76 -1.21 -1.10 9.89
C ASN A 76 -1.66 -1.19 11.36
N GLN A 77 -0.72 -1.40 12.28
CA GLN A 77 -1.02 -1.39 13.73
C GLN A 77 -1.51 0.00 14.19
N ALA A 78 -0.81 1.07 13.80
CA ALA A 78 -1.23 2.43 14.14
C ALA A 78 -2.59 2.78 13.53
N LEU A 79 -2.82 2.43 12.27
CA LEU A 79 -4.10 2.65 11.58
C LEU A 79 -5.25 1.93 12.28
N ARG A 80 -5.02 0.67 12.70
CA ARG A 80 -6.01 -0.11 13.44
C ARG A 80 -6.40 0.60 14.74
N ILE A 81 -5.40 0.99 15.55
CA ILE A 81 -5.63 1.69 16.82
C ILE A 81 -6.45 2.97 16.60
N LEU A 82 -6.07 3.78 15.60
CA LEU A 82 -6.78 5.01 15.29
C LEU A 82 -8.22 4.76 14.84
N ALA A 83 -8.42 3.85 13.89
CA ALA A 83 -9.75 3.52 13.37
C ALA A 83 -10.69 2.96 14.44
N GLU A 84 -10.18 2.13 15.36
CA GLU A 84 -10.95 1.55 16.47
C GLU A 84 -11.17 2.55 17.62
N SER A 85 -10.36 3.62 17.71
CA SER A 85 -10.48 4.65 18.75
C SER A 85 -11.51 5.75 18.44
N ILE A 86 -11.94 5.89 17.19
CA ILE A 86 -12.97 6.84 16.78
C ILE A 86 -14.33 6.20 17.06
N THR A 87 -14.84 6.42 18.27
CA THR A 87 -16.23 6.16 18.70
C THR A 87 -16.95 7.48 18.88
#